data_AF-A0A974SCX3-F1
#
_entry.id   AF-A0A974SCX3-F1
#
_cell.length_a   1.000
_cell.length_b   1.000
_cell.length_c   1.000
_cell.angle_alpha   90.00
_cell.angle_beta   90.00
_cell.angle_gamma   90.00
#
_symmetry.space_group_name_H-M   'P 1'
#
loop_
_entity.id
_entity.type
_entity.pdbx_description
1 polymer ?
#
loop_
_entity_poly.entity_id
_entity_poly.type
_entity_poly.pdbx_seq_one_letter_code
_entity_poly.pdbx_strand_id
1 'polypeptide(L)'
;MKITLPHDVPLHLYIPVAKVFYPFPIYFLRLAAPVPYEKSISRILNSLNENSYSSIDKVQNATIGELRQVRNFGEKGLVILLELLHTLSRQPELVLETEKLDHSLRAELDHLKQVMPVKLQLLDIGIEV
;
A
#
# COMPACT_ATOMS: atom_id res chain seq x y z
N MET A 1 -11.93 -8.86 -13.90
CA MET A 1 -11.18 -9.98 -13.28
C MET A 1 -11.99 -10.47 -12.08
N LYS A 2 -12.31 -11.77 -11.99
CA LYS A 2 -13.00 -12.33 -10.81
C LYS A 2 -11.92 -12.77 -9.83
N ILE A 3 -11.88 -12.19 -8.64
CA ILE A 3 -10.88 -12.55 -7.63
C ILE A 3 -11.24 -13.93 -7.06
N THR A 4 -10.39 -14.92 -7.27
CA THR A 4 -10.56 -16.32 -6.81
C THR A 4 -9.78 -16.65 -5.54
N LEU A 5 -9.20 -15.64 -4.90
CA LEU A 5 -8.44 -15.81 -3.67
C LEU A 5 -9.36 -16.18 -2.48
N PRO A 6 -8.94 -17.10 -1.60
CA PRO A 6 -9.72 -17.46 -0.41
C PRO A 6 -10.10 -16.25 0.46
N HIS A 7 -11.34 -16.23 0.95
CA HIS A 7 -11.92 -15.06 1.60
C HIS A 7 -11.33 -14.71 2.95
N ASP A 8 -10.94 -15.72 3.73
CA ASP A 8 -10.67 -15.58 5.17
C ASP A 8 -9.17 -15.66 5.51
N VAL A 9 -8.32 -15.49 4.51
CA VAL A 9 -6.87 -15.55 4.66
C VAL A 9 -6.29 -14.15 4.47
N PRO A 10 -5.34 -13.74 5.34
CA PRO A 10 -4.69 -12.44 5.22
C PRO A 10 -3.98 -12.21 3.88
N LEU A 11 -4.00 -10.96 3.40
CA LEU A 11 -3.38 -10.59 2.12
C LEU A 11 -1.87 -10.87 2.04
N HIS A 12 -1.14 -10.79 3.15
CA HIS A 12 0.31 -11.02 3.16
C HIS A 12 0.73 -12.44 2.77
N LEU A 13 -0.20 -13.41 2.83
CA LEU A 13 0.04 -14.78 2.36
C LEU A 13 -0.11 -14.91 0.84
N TYR A 14 -0.66 -13.91 0.17
CA TYR A 14 -0.85 -13.87 -1.29
C TYR A 14 0.08 -12.90 -1.99
N ILE A 15 0.33 -11.74 -1.37
CA ILE A 15 1.13 -10.66 -1.95
C ILE A 15 2.28 -10.35 -1.00
N PRO A 16 3.52 -10.81 -1.31
CA PRO A 16 4.66 -10.65 -0.43
C PRO A 16 5.23 -9.22 -0.53
N VAL A 17 4.50 -8.23 0.00
CA VAL A 17 5.05 -6.89 0.21
C VAL A 17 6.09 -6.97 1.32
N ALA A 18 7.27 -6.41 1.09
CA ALA A 18 8.36 -6.41 2.07
C ALA A 18 7.91 -5.74 3.38
N LYS A 19 8.28 -6.35 4.52
CA LYS A 19 7.85 -5.90 5.86
C LYS A 19 8.29 -4.47 6.19
N VAL A 20 9.34 -3.97 5.53
CA VAL A 20 9.80 -2.58 5.67
C VAL A 20 8.71 -1.55 5.32
N PHE A 21 7.77 -1.91 4.45
CA PHE A 21 6.67 -1.03 4.04
C PHE A 21 5.46 -1.10 4.96
N TYR A 22 5.39 -2.06 5.89
CA TYR A 22 4.25 -2.21 6.81
C TYR A 22 3.94 -0.94 7.62
N PRO A 23 4.93 -0.21 8.18
CA PRO A 23 4.66 1.04 8.87
C PRO A 23 4.27 2.22 7.95
N PHE A 24 4.35 2.07 6.62
CA PHE A 24 4.06 3.17 5.71
C PHE A 24 2.55 3.46 5.68
N PRO A 25 2.15 4.74 5.55
CA PRO A 25 0.76 5.13 5.40
C PRO A 25 0.19 4.51 4.12
N ILE A 26 -1.10 4.17 4.11
CA ILE A 26 -1.75 3.55 2.94
C ILE A 26 -1.66 4.43 1.68
N TYR A 27 -1.56 5.75 1.88
CA TYR A 27 -1.36 6.73 0.80
C TYR A 27 -0.04 6.58 0.05
N PHE A 28 0.95 5.87 0.62
CA PHE A 28 2.19 5.49 -0.08
C PHE A 28 1.90 4.71 -1.37
N LEU A 29 0.82 3.93 -1.43
CA LEU A 29 0.42 3.19 -2.62
C LEU A 29 0.09 4.10 -3.83
N ARG A 30 0.01 5.42 -3.66
CA ARG A 30 -0.06 6.35 -4.80
C ARG A 30 1.15 6.25 -5.72
N LEU A 31 2.33 5.88 -5.23
CA LEU A 31 3.50 5.67 -6.10
C LEU A 31 3.37 4.41 -6.96
N ALA A 32 2.59 3.44 -6.51
CA ALA A 32 2.29 2.22 -7.25
C ALA A 32 1.13 2.39 -8.26
N ALA A 33 0.57 3.60 -8.36
CA ALA A 33 -0.55 3.92 -9.22
C ALA A 33 -0.18 3.94 -10.71
N PRO A 34 -1.00 3.34 -11.59
CA PRO A 34 -0.92 3.66 -13.01
C PRO A 34 -1.40 5.11 -13.25
N VAL A 35 -0.59 5.88 -13.99
CA VAL A 35 -0.70 7.33 -14.24
C VAL A 35 -2.11 7.84 -14.64
N PRO A 36 -3.00 7.13 -15.36
CA PRO A 36 -4.31 7.70 -15.69
C PRO A 36 -5.39 7.58 -14.58
N TYR A 37 -5.10 7.01 -13.40
CA TYR A 37 -6.15 6.64 -12.43
C TYR A 37 -6.14 7.38 -11.08
N GLU A 38 -5.44 8.52 -10.96
CA GLU A 38 -5.23 9.24 -9.69
C GLU A 38 -6.49 9.51 -8.86
N LYS A 39 -7.59 9.97 -9.49
CA LYS A 39 -8.86 10.26 -8.80
C LYS A 39 -9.50 9.00 -8.22
N SER A 40 -9.50 7.92 -9.00
CA SER A 40 -10.05 6.62 -8.58
C SER A 40 -9.25 6.05 -7.41
N ILE A 41 -7.92 6.12 -7.49
CA ILE A 41 -7.01 5.66 -6.44
C ILE A 41 -7.20 6.49 -5.17
N SER A 42 -7.25 7.82 -5.27
CA SER A 42 -7.49 8.68 -4.11
C SER A 42 -8.76 8.31 -3.35
N ARG A 43 -9.86 8.07 -4.07
CA ARG A 43 -11.12 7.62 -3.46
C ARG A 43 -10.98 6.29 -2.72
N ILE A 44 -10.22 5.35 -3.28
CA ILE A 44 -10.01 4.01 -2.71
C ILE A 44 -9.16 4.10 -1.45
N LEU A 45 -8.05 4.85 -1.50
CA LEU A 45 -7.16 5.03 -0.36
C LEU A 45 -7.86 5.80 0.77
N ASN A 46 -8.67 6.82 0.45
CA ASN A 46 -9.50 7.52 1.43
C ASN A 46 -10.50 6.56 2.10
N SER A 47 -11.20 5.74 1.32
CA SER A 47 -12.15 4.74 1.84
C SER A 47 -11.46 3.75 2.78
N LEU A 48 -10.27 3.24 2.44
CA LEU A 48 -9.50 2.39 3.35
C LEU A 48 -9.12 3.12 4.65
N ASN A 49 -8.56 4.32 4.53
CA ASN A 49 -8.12 5.13 5.67
C ASN A 49 -9.28 5.47 6.62
N GLU A 50 -10.44 5.88 6.09
CA GLU A 50 -11.66 6.17 6.85
C GLU A 50 -12.21 4.93 7.58
N ASN A 51 -11.92 3.72 7.09
CA ASN A 51 -12.37 2.46 7.67
C ASN A 51 -11.25 1.76 8.46
N SER A 52 -10.34 2.53 9.04
CA SER A 52 -9.24 2.08 9.91
C SER A 52 -8.08 1.34 9.23
N TYR A 53 -8.08 1.18 7.90
CA TYR A 53 -6.97 0.58 7.13
C TYR A 53 -5.94 1.64 6.69
N SER A 54 -5.43 2.40 7.66
CA SER A 54 -4.59 3.60 7.43
C SER A 54 -3.13 3.31 7.05
N SER A 55 -2.66 2.07 7.18
CA SER A 55 -1.28 1.66 6.87
C SER A 55 -1.23 0.37 6.05
N ILE A 56 -0.08 0.12 5.42
CA ILE A 56 0.16 -1.13 4.68
C ILE A 56 0.01 -2.35 5.58
N ASP A 57 0.51 -2.29 6.82
CA ASP A 57 0.37 -3.36 7.82
C ASP A 57 -1.09 -3.79 8.00
N LYS A 58 -1.97 -2.82 8.26
CA LYS A 58 -3.38 -3.11 8.50
C LYS A 58 -4.06 -3.75 7.30
N VAL A 59 -3.71 -3.32 6.09
CA VAL A 59 -4.22 -3.91 4.86
C VAL A 59 -3.64 -5.32 4.62
N GLN A 60 -2.34 -5.50 4.84
CA GLN A 60 -1.66 -6.79 4.64
C GLN A 60 -2.16 -7.87 5.61
N ASN A 61 -2.61 -7.48 6.79
CA ASN A 61 -3.23 -8.38 7.77
C ASN A 61 -4.75 -8.56 7.57
N ALA A 62 -5.38 -7.77 6.71
CA ALA A 62 -6.79 -7.91 6.39
C ALA A 62 -7.02 -9.09 5.45
N THR A 63 -8.20 -9.67 5.54
CA THR A 63 -8.71 -10.68 4.61
C THR A 63 -9.50 -10.05 3.47
N ILE A 64 -9.71 -10.79 2.39
CA ILE A 64 -10.55 -10.33 1.28
C ILE A 64 -12.00 -10.13 1.70
N GLY A 65 -12.51 -11.00 2.58
CA GLY A 65 -13.84 -10.88 3.15
C GLY A 65 -14.05 -9.56 3.87
N GLU A 66 -13.11 -9.19 4.74
CA GLU A 66 -13.15 -7.92 5.48
C GLU A 66 -13.08 -6.71 4.54
N LEU A 67 -12.14 -6.72 3.60
CA LEU A 67 -11.96 -5.60 2.65
C LEU A 67 -13.19 -5.40 1.76
N ARG A 68 -13.90 -6.45 1.36
CA ARG A 68 -15.15 -6.33 0.58
C ARG A 68 -16.27 -5.64 1.33
N GLN A 69 -16.27 -5.72 2.66
CA GLN A 69 -17.29 -5.09 3.52
C GLN A 69 -16.95 -3.63 3.85
N VAL A 70 -15.77 -3.14 3.46
CA VAL A 70 -15.38 -1.74 3.67
C VAL A 70 -16.33 -0.80 2.93
N ARG A 71 -16.88 0.15 3.68
CA ARG A 71 -17.80 1.15 3.14
C ARG A 71 -17.12 1.98 2.06
N ASN A 72 -17.78 2.13 0.92
CA ASN A 72 -17.31 2.89 -0.26
C ASN A 72 -16.10 2.30 -1.00
N PHE A 73 -15.69 1.06 -0.69
CA PHE A 73 -14.56 0.37 -1.32
C PHE A 73 -15.04 -0.63 -2.38
N GLY A 74 -15.77 -1.67 -1.95
CA GLY A 74 -16.37 -2.71 -2.81
C GLY A 74 -15.36 -3.47 -3.68
N GLU A 75 -15.87 -4.26 -4.63
CA GLU A 75 -15.03 -5.13 -5.48
C GLU A 75 -14.05 -4.35 -6.37
N LYS A 76 -14.45 -3.18 -6.88
CA LYS A 76 -13.56 -2.34 -7.70
C LYS A 76 -12.39 -1.79 -6.88
N GLY A 77 -12.65 -1.37 -5.64
CA GLY A 77 -11.60 -0.95 -4.72
C GLY A 77 -10.63 -2.08 -4.43
N LEU A 78 -11.16 -3.29 -4.22
CA LEU A 78 -10.35 -4.48 -3.97
C LEU A 78 -9.41 -4.80 -5.14
N VAL A 79 -9.92 -4.84 -6.37
CA VAL A 79 -9.10 -5.12 -7.56
C VAL A 79 -7.93 -4.14 -7.65
N ILE A 80 -8.21 -2.83 -7.53
CA ILE A 80 -7.19 -1.80 -7.62
C ILE A 80 -6.20 -1.91 -6.45
N LEU A 81 -6.66 -2.15 -5.22
CA LEU A 81 -5.78 -2.35 -4.08
C LEU A 81 -4.80 -3.51 -4.31
N LEU A 82 -5.29 -4.65 -4.81
CA LEU A 82 -4.43 -5.81 -5.10
C LEU A 82 -3.40 -5.47 -6.18
N GLU A 83 -3.78 -4.72 -7.21
CA GLU A 83 -2.85 -4.22 -8.23
C GLU A 83 -1.76 -3.33 -7.63
N LEU A 84 -2.13 -2.36 -6.78
CA LEU A 84 -1.16 -1.46 -6.12
C LEU A 84 -0.19 -2.23 -5.22
N LEU A 85 -0.69 -3.20 -4.43
CA LEU A 85 0.15 -4.04 -3.56
C LEU A 85 1.07 -4.95 -4.38
N HIS A 86 0.59 -5.51 -5.50
CA HIS A 86 1.43 -6.29 -6.40
C HIS A 86 2.52 -5.47 -7.05
N THR A 87 2.21 -4.25 -7.48
CA THR A 87 3.21 -3.32 -8.03
C THR A 87 4.27 -3.01 -6.97
N LEU A 88 3.88 -2.63 -5.75
CA LEU A 88 4.83 -2.37 -4.66
C LEU A 88 5.70 -3.59 -4.32
N SER A 89 5.11 -4.79 -4.31
CA SER A 89 5.85 -6.04 -4.06
C SER A 89 6.93 -6.32 -5.13
N ARG A 90 6.71 -5.87 -6.37
CA ARG A 90 7.62 -6.06 -7.50
C ARG A 90 8.60 -4.90 -7.72
N GLN A 91 8.22 -3.70 -7.26
CA GLN A 91 8.97 -2.45 -7.45
C GLN A 91 9.11 -1.73 -6.11
N PRO A 92 9.85 -2.29 -5.14
CA PRO A 92 10.04 -1.66 -3.84
C PRO A 92 10.81 -0.32 -3.94
N GLU A 93 11.58 -0.10 -5.02
CA GLU A 93 12.32 1.13 -5.33
C GLU A 93 11.44 2.37 -5.51
N LEU A 94 10.12 2.19 -5.70
CA LEU A 94 9.14 3.29 -5.71
C LEU A 94 9.26 4.19 -4.48
N VAL A 95 9.75 3.66 -3.35
CA VAL A 95 10.01 4.42 -2.12
C VAL A 95 11.02 5.58 -2.30
N LEU A 96 11.80 5.57 -3.37
CA LEU A 96 12.74 6.63 -3.73
C LEU A 96 12.07 7.78 -4.48
N GLU A 97 10.88 7.57 -5.04
CA GLU A 97 10.19 8.53 -5.92
C GLU A 97 9.21 9.47 -5.17
N THR A 98 9.55 9.84 -3.93
CA THR A 98 8.65 10.63 -3.06
C THR A 98 8.40 12.04 -3.59
N GLU A 99 9.19 12.53 -4.55
CA GLU A 99 8.98 13.80 -5.25
C GLU A 99 7.67 13.85 -6.05
N LYS A 100 7.09 12.69 -6.40
CA LYS A 100 5.80 12.59 -7.11
C LYS A 100 4.60 12.79 -6.19
N LEU A 101 4.80 12.89 -4.88
CA LEU A 101 3.74 13.01 -3.88
C LEU A 101 3.53 14.46 -3.45
N ASP A 102 2.37 14.72 -2.82
CA ASP A 102 2.12 15.98 -2.15
C ASP A 102 3.12 16.21 -1.00
N HIS A 103 3.33 17.49 -0.67
CA HIS A 103 4.38 17.89 0.26
C HIS A 103 4.26 17.23 1.64
N SER A 104 3.04 17.08 2.16
CA SER A 104 2.80 16.51 3.48
C SER A 104 3.17 15.02 3.50
N LEU A 105 2.66 14.27 2.53
CA LEU A 105 2.94 12.83 2.43
C LEU A 105 4.42 12.58 2.14
N ARG A 106 5.03 13.38 1.26
CA ARG A 106 6.47 13.32 1.00
C ARG A 106 7.29 13.50 2.27
N ALA A 107 7.00 14.52 3.08
CA ALA A 107 7.74 14.79 4.31
C ALA A 107 7.61 13.64 5.32
N GLU A 108 6.41 13.05 5.45
CA GLU A 108 6.18 11.88 6.30
C GLU A 108 6.99 10.66 5.83
N LEU A 109 6.99 10.36 4.53
CA LEU A 109 7.75 9.23 3.97
C LEU A 109 9.27 9.45 4.05
N ASP A 110 9.74 10.67 3.76
CA ASP A 110 11.15 11.03 3.89
C ASP A 110 11.64 10.88 5.32
N HIS A 111 10.80 11.21 6.31
CA HIS A 111 11.09 10.94 7.72
C HIS A 111 11.14 9.43 8.00
N LEU A 112 10.11 8.67 7.61
CA LEU A 112 10.03 7.22 7.85
C LEU A 112 11.23 6.46 7.28
N LYS A 113 11.70 6.81 6.08
CA LYS A 113 12.89 6.22 5.46
C LYS A 113 14.16 6.33 6.32
N GLN A 114 14.26 7.36 7.16
CA GLN A 114 15.43 7.60 8.01
C GLN A 114 15.28 6.99 9.42
N VAL A 115 14.08 6.55 9.81
CA VAL A 115 13.83 5.92 11.11
C VAL A 115 14.46 4.54 11.15
N MET A 116 15.18 4.22 12.23
CA MET A 116 15.58 2.84 12.53
C MET A 116 14.36 2.11 13.14
N PRO A 117 13.92 0.94 12.65
CA PRO A 117 14.65 -0.02 11.81
C PRO A 117 14.42 0.10 10.29
N VAL A 118 13.52 0.98 9.82
CA VAL A 118 13.12 1.09 8.40
C VAL A 118 14.34 1.27 7.49
N LYS A 119 15.25 2.17 7.85
CA LYS A 119 16.47 2.43 7.05
C LYS A 119 17.31 1.17 6.81
N LEU A 120 17.52 0.35 7.84
CA LEU A 120 18.29 -0.90 7.73
C LEU A 120 17.55 -1.92 6.86
N GLN A 121 16.23 -2.03 7.03
CA GLN A 121 15.43 -2.97 6.26
C GLN A 121 15.32 -2.57 4.77
N LEU A 122 15.36 -1.27 4.46
CA LEU A 122 15.46 -0.78 3.07
C LEU A 122 16.81 -1.19 2.48
N LEU A 123 17.90 -1.01 3.22
CA LEU A 123 19.23 -1.43 2.80
C LEU A 123 19.31 -2.95 2.58
N ASP A 124 18.70 -3.75 3.46
CA ASP A 124 18.66 -5.22 3.35
C ASP A 124 17.98 -5.70 2.07
N ILE A 125 17.05 -4.91 1.51
CA ILE A 125 16.41 -5.19 0.21
C ILE A 125 17.04 -4.43 -0.95
N GLY A 126 18.23 -3.83 -0.75
CA GLY A 126 19.02 -3.17 -1.79
C GLY A 126 18.61 -1.72 -2.09
N ILE A 127 17.91 -1.04 -1.18
CA ILE A 127 17.46 0.34 -1.34
C ILE A 127 18.25 1.26 -0.41
N GLU A 128 19.02 2.16 -0.99
CA GLU A 128 19.80 3.17 -0.27
C GLU A 128 19.03 4.49 -0.15
N VAL A 129 18.88 5.01 1.09
CA VAL A 129 18.11 6.22 1.44
C VAL A 129 18.86 7.21 2.32
#